data_AF-A0A7S1DY25-F1
#
_entry.id   AF-A0A7S1DY25-F1
#
_cell.length_a   1.000
_cell.length_b   1.000
_cell.length_c   1.000
_cell.angle_alpha   90.00
_cell.angle_beta   90.00
_cell.angle_gamma   90.00
#
_symmetry.space_group_name_H-M   'P 1'
#
loop_
_entity.id
_entity.type
_entity.pdbx_description
1 polymer ?
#
loop_
_entity_poly.entity_id
_entity_poly.type
_entity_poly.pdbx_seq_one_letter_code
_entity_poly.pdbx_strand_id
1 'polypeptide(L)'
;HFVQFLPVDKQAARWRTTVQVLVTEDALVFGIRAWDPAPERIRAPLARRDQVKGDQDFVAVYIDPVGQRRSAQFVRVSAAGTIEDGLFSAEDDGDDSAPDFDVEAAAALLP
;
A
#
# COMPACT_ATOMS: atom_id res chain seq x y z
N HIS A 1 -11.39 -7.75 8.64
CA HIS A 1 -12.24 -6.54 8.81
C HIS A 1 -11.34 -5.33 8.72
N PHE A 2 -11.62 -4.36 7.85
CA PHE A 2 -10.82 -3.13 7.77
C PHE A 2 -11.05 -2.27 9.00
N VAL A 3 -9.98 -1.76 9.59
CA VAL A 3 -10.04 -0.83 10.72
C VAL A 3 -9.29 0.43 10.37
N GLN A 4 -9.75 1.53 10.95
CA GLN A 4 -9.03 2.78 10.93
C GLN A 4 -7.87 2.72 11.92
N PHE A 5 -6.69 3.15 11.49
CA PHE A 5 -5.53 3.33 12.38
C PHE A 5 -5.45 4.77 12.90
N LEU A 6 -5.70 5.75 12.03
CA LEU A 6 -5.69 7.18 12.33
C LEU A 6 -6.98 7.87 11.84
N PRO A 7 -7.47 8.91 12.55
CA PRO A 7 -6.88 9.50 13.76
C PRO A 7 -7.18 8.71 15.04
N VAL A 8 -8.14 7.78 15.00
CA VAL A 8 -8.49 6.92 16.13
C VAL A 8 -8.38 5.46 15.70
N ASP A 9 -7.53 4.72 16.40
CA ASP A 9 -7.24 3.32 16.13
C ASP A 9 -8.46 2.41 16.42
N LYS A 10 -8.54 1.30 15.68
CA LYS A 10 -9.55 0.22 15.78
C LYS A 10 -10.99 0.66 15.54
N GLN A 11 -11.23 1.85 15.00
CA GLN A 11 -12.56 2.27 14.57
C GLN A 11 -12.95 1.64 13.23
N ALA A 12 -14.25 1.62 12.91
CA ALA A 12 -14.69 1.24 11.58
C ALA A 12 -14.05 2.17 10.54
N ALA A 13 -13.51 1.58 9.46
CA ALA A 13 -12.96 2.36 8.37
C ALA A 13 -14.03 3.31 7.82
N ARG A 14 -13.72 4.61 7.81
CA ARG A 14 -14.67 5.66 7.41
C ARG A 14 -15.14 5.49 5.98
N TRP A 15 -14.22 5.10 5.10
CA TRP A 15 -14.49 4.89 3.69
C TRP A 15 -14.36 3.42 3.33
N ARG A 16 -15.20 3.00 2.38
CA ARG A 16 -15.23 1.62 1.92
C ARG A 16 -13.93 1.30 1.19
N THR A 17 -13.30 0.20 1.59
CA THR A 17 -12.18 -0.41 0.85
C THR A 17 -12.49 -1.89 0.65
N THR A 18 -12.26 -2.37 -0.57
CA THR A 18 -12.35 -3.80 -0.89
C THR A 18 -11.00 -4.29 -1.37
N VAL A 19 -10.59 -5.46 -0.88
CA VAL A 19 -9.38 -6.15 -1.32
C VAL A 19 -9.76 -7.55 -1.77
N GLN A 20 -9.27 -7.93 -2.94
CA GLN A 20 -9.30 -9.28 -3.47
C GLN A 20 -7.86 -9.74 -3.64
N VAL A 21 -7.59 -10.99 -3.29
CA VAL A 21 -6.25 -11.58 -3.41
C VAL A 21 -6.39 -12.81 -4.29
N LEU A 22 -5.57 -12.86 -5.36
CA LEU A 22 -5.38 -14.06 -6.16
C LEU A 22 -3.98 -14.59 -5.89
N VAL A 23 -3.88 -15.90 -5.74
CA VAL A 23 -2.62 -16.62 -5.55
C VAL A 23 -2.42 -17.48 -6.77
N THR A 24 -1.30 -17.29 -7.47
CA THR A 24 -0.86 -18.14 -8.57
C THR A 24 0.37 -18.94 -8.13
N GLU A 25 0.94 -19.72 -9.05
CA GLU A 25 2.19 -20.43 -8.79
C GLU A 25 3.38 -19.47 -8.62
N ASP A 26 3.34 -18.32 -9.28
CA ASP A 26 4.43 -17.38 -9.48
C ASP A 26 4.18 -15.98 -8.88
N ALA A 27 2.95 -15.66 -8.48
CA ALA A 27 2.58 -14.32 -8.05
C ALA A 27 1.47 -14.27 -6.98
N LEU A 28 1.49 -13.17 -6.24
CA LEU A 28 0.37 -12.70 -5.42
C LEU A 28 -0.20 -11.44 -6.06
N VAL A 29 -1.46 -11.49 -6.47
CA VAL A 29 -2.13 -10.36 -7.13
C VAL A 29 -3.14 -9.74 -6.18
N PHE A 30 -2.99 -8.45 -5.92
CA PHE A 30 -3.87 -7.68 -5.04
C PHE A 30 -4.75 -6.73 -5.86
N GLY A 31 -6.05 -7.01 -5.90
CA GLY A 31 -7.06 -6.08 -6.43
C GLY A 31 -7.58 -5.20 -5.30
N ILE A 32 -7.24 -3.92 -5.30
CA ILE A 32 -7.64 -2.96 -4.26
C ILE A 32 -8.54 -1.88 -4.85
N ARG A 33 -9.72 -1.68 -4.27
CA ARG A 33 -10.60 -0.54 -4.57
C ARG A 33 -10.87 0.24 -3.29
N ALA A 34 -10.32 1.44 -3.20
CA ALA A 34 -10.56 2.39 -2.13
C ALA A 34 -11.53 3.48 -2.60
N TRP A 35 -12.53 3.81 -1.79
CA TRP A 35 -13.48 4.87 -2.08
C TRP A 35 -13.05 6.15 -1.39
N ASP A 36 -13.10 7.27 -2.10
CA ASP A 36 -12.89 8.61 -1.54
C ASP A 36 -14.09 9.50 -1.90
N PRO A 37 -14.74 10.18 -0.94
CA PRO A 37 -15.87 11.06 -1.23
C PRO A 37 -15.48 12.39 -1.91
N ALA A 38 -14.19 12.72 -1.98
CA ALA A 38 -13.65 13.93 -2.58
C ALA A 38 -12.45 13.59 -3.49
N PRO A 39 -12.66 12.82 -4.58
CA PRO A 39 -11.58 12.33 -5.44
C PRO A 39 -10.73 13.46 -6.06
N GLU A 40 -11.29 14.66 -6.21
CA GLU A 40 -10.56 15.86 -6.66
C GLU A 40 -9.48 16.34 -5.68
N ARG A 41 -9.47 15.82 -4.45
CA ARG A 41 -8.50 16.15 -3.41
C ARG A 41 -7.38 15.12 -3.25
N ILE A 42 -7.41 14.03 -4.02
CA ILE A 42 -6.39 12.98 -3.99
C ILE A 42 -5.02 13.59 -4.36
N ARG A 43 -4.06 13.46 -3.46
CA ARG A 43 -2.68 13.94 -3.62
C ARG A 43 -1.83 12.83 -4.24
N ALA A 44 -1.74 12.84 -5.56
CA ALA A 44 -0.95 11.88 -6.31
C ALA A 44 -0.10 12.58 -7.37
N PRO A 45 0.97 13.30 -6.96
CA PRO A 45 1.87 13.90 -7.92
C PRO A 45 2.55 12.81 -8.76
N LEU A 46 2.84 13.13 -10.03
CA LEU A 46 3.75 12.31 -10.81
C LEU A 46 5.13 12.36 -10.15
N ALA A 47 5.61 11.20 -9.71
CA ALA A 47 6.87 11.07 -9.02
C ALA A 47 7.67 9.92 -9.63
N ARG A 48 8.98 9.90 -9.37
CA ARG A 48 9.81 8.75 -9.72
C ARG A 48 9.52 7.58 -8.79
N ARG A 49 9.93 6.38 -9.18
CA ARG A 49 10.00 5.22 -8.28
C ARG A 49 10.70 5.61 -6.96
N ASP A 50 10.26 5.00 -5.87
CA ASP A 50 10.76 5.20 -4.51
C ASP A 50 10.47 6.60 -3.91
N GLN A 51 9.45 7.27 -4.45
CA GLN A 51 8.98 8.59 -4.01
C GLN A 51 7.50 8.61 -3.61
N VAL A 52 7.00 7.53 -3.00
CA VAL A 52 5.65 7.46 -2.44
C VAL A 52 5.72 7.86 -0.97
N LYS A 53 5.46 9.14 -0.69
CA LYS A 53 5.67 9.73 0.65
C LYS A 53 4.37 9.84 1.45
N GLY A 54 4.51 9.98 2.78
CA GLY A 54 3.38 9.99 3.72
C GLY A 54 2.39 11.14 3.55
N ASP A 55 2.73 12.17 2.77
CA ASP A 55 1.87 13.27 2.39
C ASP A 55 1.15 13.04 1.05
N GLN A 56 1.25 11.85 0.46
CA GLN A 56 0.52 11.44 -0.74
C GLN A 56 -0.59 10.45 -0.37
N ASP A 57 -1.55 10.29 -1.27
CA ASP A 57 -2.57 9.25 -1.17
C ASP A 57 -2.10 7.99 -1.91
N PHE A 58 -1.98 6.90 -1.16
CA PHE A 58 -1.47 5.62 -1.64
C PHE A 58 -2.12 4.44 -0.91
N VAL A 59 -1.97 3.26 -1.49
CA VAL A 59 -2.22 1.98 -0.81
C VAL A 59 -0.88 1.33 -0.49
N ALA A 60 -0.82 0.61 0.62
CA ALA A 60 0.36 -0.15 1.00
C ALA A 60 -0.02 -1.59 1.35
N VAL A 61 0.78 -2.54 0.88
CA VAL A 61 0.66 -3.97 1.21
C VAL A 61 1.95 -4.38 1.90
N TYR A 62 1.81 -5.03 3.06
CA TYR A 62 2.92 -5.60 3.83
C TYR A 62 2.75 -7.12 3.88
N ILE A 63 3.76 -7.85 3.45
CA ILE A 63 3.78 -9.32 3.40
C ILE A 63 4.93 -9.78 4.27
N ASP A 64 4.65 -10.57 5.30
CA ASP A 64 5.63 -11.32 6.08
C ASP A 64 5.62 -12.78 5.60
N PRO A 65 6.54 -13.18 4.70
CA PRO A 65 6.53 -14.54 4.13
C PRO A 65 6.98 -15.59 5.15
N VAL A 66 7.72 -15.19 6.19
CA VAL A 66 8.31 -16.08 7.19
C VAL A 66 7.37 -16.29 8.37
N GLY A 67 6.43 -15.36 8.60
CA GLY A 67 5.39 -15.45 9.64
C GLY A 67 5.90 -15.16 11.06
N GLN A 68 7.10 -14.58 11.19
CA GLN A 68 7.74 -14.27 12.47
C GLN A 68 7.36 -12.91 13.03
N ARG A 69 6.65 -12.07 12.27
CA ARG A 69 6.21 -10.71 12.65
C ARG A 69 7.37 -9.79 13.02
N ARG A 70 8.55 -10.04 12.45
CA ARG A 70 9.77 -9.23 12.67
C ARG A 70 10.09 -8.33 11.48
N SER A 71 9.80 -8.79 10.28
CA SER A 71 9.98 -8.03 9.06
C SER A 71 8.87 -8.34 8.06
N ALA A 72 8.67 -7.42 7.13
CA ALA A 72 7.75 -7.61 6.01
C ALA A 72 8.34 -6.97 4.75
N GLN A 73 8.13 -7.59 3.60
CA GLN A 73 8.24 -6.87 2.33
C GLN A 73 7.06 -5.91 2.24
N PHE A 74 7.30 -4.67 1.82
CA PHE A 74 6.23 -3.72 1.57
C PHE A 74 6.24 -3.25 0.12
N VAL A 75 5.05 -2.92 -0.35
CA VAL A 75 4.84 -2.21 -1.62
C VAL A 75 3.83 -1.10 -1.37
N ARG A 76 4.18 0.12 -1.78
CA ARG A 76 3.33 1.29 -1.83
C ARG A 76 3.03 1.63 -3.27
N VAL A 77 1.77 1.92 -3.56
CA VAL A 77 1.32 2.38 -4.88
C VAL A 77 0.50 3.65 -4.71
N SER A 78 0.98 4.75 -5.25
CA SER A 78 0.24 6.02 -5.25
C SER A 78 -0.96 5.95 -6.19
N ALA A 79 -1.94 6.84 -6.03
CA ALA A 79 -3.07 6.91 -6.97
C ALA A 79 -2.64 7.30 -8.40
N ALA A 80 -1.40 7.78 -8.61
CA ALA A 80 -0.81 8.04 -9.91
C ALA A 80 -0.03 6.84 -10.48
N GLY A 81 0.04 5.73 -9.74
CA GLY A 81 0.75 4.51 -10.16
C GLY A 81 2.25 4.51 -9.84
N THR A 82 2.76 5.49 -9.10
CA THR A 82 4.15 5.47 -8.61
C THR A 82 4.31 4.33 -7.60
N ILE A 83 5.39 3.57 -7.71
CA ILE A 83 5.74 2.46 -6.83
C ILE A 83 6.90 2.87 -5.89
N GLU A 84 6.81 2.45 -4.63
CA GLU A 84 7.92 2.40 -3.67
C GLU A 84 7.83 1.06 -2.94
N ASP A 85 8.93 0.37 -2.79
CA ASP A 85 8.99 -0.94 -2.12
C ASP A 85 10.22 -1.05 -1.23
N GLY A 86 10.30 -2.16 -0.50
CA GLY A 86 11.40 -2.43 0.40
C GLY A 86 11.04 -3.38 1.53
N LEU A 87 11.84 -3.33 2.58
CA LEU A 87 11.65 -4.11 3.80
C LEU A 87 11.26 -3.21 4.96
N PHE A 88 10.23 -3.60 5.68
CA PHE A 88 9.86 -3.04 6.98
C PHE A 88 10.49 -3.88 8.10
N SER A 89 11.07 -3.20 9.09
CA SER A 89 11.60 -3.77 10.34
C SER A 89 10.70 -3.38 11.50
N ALA A 90 10.15 -4.38 12.20
CA ALA A 90 9.37 -4.14 13.41
C ALA A 90 10.24 -3.73 14.61
N GLU A 91 11.55 -4.01 14.58
CA GLU A 91 12.50 -3.65 15.63
C GLU A 91 12.80 -2.14 15.63
N ASP A 92 12.93 -1.57 14.42
CA ASP A 92 13.25 -0.17 14.22
C ASP A 92 12.01 0.69 13.92
N ASP A 93 10.83 0.06 13.74
CA ASP A 93 9.60 0.67 13.22
C ASP A 93 9.88 1.51 11.96
N GLY A 94 10.65 0.93 11.04
CA GLY A 94 11.27 1.64 9.93
C GLY A 94 11.27 0.84 8.64
N ASP A 95 11.30 1.57 7.53
CA ASP A 95 11.41 1.03 6.19
C ASP A 95 12.84 1.19 5.64
N ASP A 96 13.33 0.15 4.97
CA ASP A 96 14.53 0.16 4.13
C ASP A 96 14.13 -0.12 2.67
N SER A 97 14.26 0.90 1.83
CA SER A 97 13.99 0.82 0.39
C SER A 97 15.20 0.42 -0.45
N ALA A 98 16.30 -0.06 0.17
CA ALA A 98 17.44 -0.58 -0.58
C ALA A 98 17.13 -1.84 -1.42
N PRO A 99 16.27 -2.78 -0.96
CA PRO A 99 15.80 -3.87 -1.80
C PRO A 99 14.90 -3.37 -2.93
N ASP A 100 15.06 -3.96 -4.11
CA ASP A 100 14.24 -3.70 -5.30
C ASP A 100 13.57 -5.03 -5.70
N PHE A 101 12.31 -5.19 -5.31
CA PHE A 101 11.51 -6.38 -5.60
C PHE A 101 10.88 -6.29 -6.99
N ASP A 102 10.60 -7.46 -7.57
CA ASP A 102 9.84 -7.55 -8.82
C ASP A 102 8.36 -7.25 -8.55
N VAL A 103 7.97 -6.00 -8.84
CA VAL A 103 6.63 -5.48 -8.55
C VAL A 103 6.07 -4.80 -9.80
N GLU A 104 4.91 -5.28 -10.22
CA GLU A 104 4.08 -4.63 -11.22
C GLU A 104 2.83 -4.02 -10.57
N ALA A 105 2.49 -2.79 -10.95
CA ALA A 105 1.28 -2.14 -10.47
C ALA A 105 0.67 -1.22 -11.52
N ALA A 106 -0.64 -1.05 -11.44
CA ALA A 106 -1.39 -0.04 -12.17
C ALA A 106 -2.41 0.60 -11.23
N ALA A 107 -2.59 1.92 -11.37
CA ALA A 107 -3.58 2.69 -10.64
C ALA A 107 -4.47 3.46 -11.61
N ALA A 108 -5.75 3.56 -11.28
CA ALA A 108 -6.71 4.35 -12.05
C ALA A 108 -7.76 4.95 -11.11
N LEU A 109 -8.14 6.19 -11.39
CA LEU A 109 -9.35 6.77 -10.82
C LEU A 109 -10.56 6.23 -11.57
N LEU A 110 -11.48 5.62 -10.83
CA LEU A 110 -12.72 5.08 -11.36
C LEU A 110 -13.85 6.12 -11.19
N PRO A 111 -14.89 6.09 -12.05
CA PRO A 111 -16.07 6.93 -11.91
C PRO A 111 -16.83 6.71 -10.60
#